data_AF-A0A8T6MBG3-F1
#
_entry.id   AF-A0A8T6MBG3-F1
#
_cell.length_a   1.000
_cell.length_b   1.000
_cell.length_c   1.000
_cell.angle_alpha   90.00
_cell.angle_beta   90.00
_cell.angle_gamma   90.00
#
_symmetry.space_group_name_H-M   'P 1'
#
loop_
_entity.id
_entity.type
_entity.pdbx_description
1 polymer ?
#
loop_
_entity_poly.entity_id
_entity_poly.type
_entity_poly.pdbx_seq_one_letter_code
_entity_poly.pdbx_strand_id
1 'polypeptide(L)'
;MKDYKWLVCSSLQKSIRRGRFDLAKPYVEFLWEHDRSYLTYRLGTIITEDVGIANIKLLEEYLETNLEKAKINERGGLDFIVSIVEKACNSVKDRSSCDLAYLSSYFNLTFKNDEELDSIFLDEKQDYVSRVNAGWIILGNAKFKNELLDFRLNYPINTKDKKIDDIDRFIELVSKMKLTTELNKVIKYAYLTQIENISLGLPIVQSLYNNESKIPSSYIKVGSVIENNYIKETSYFNSKLGMEIISAGIDGHTKEGKTAYYAYLKQNNDFIRYMRSENIDYQDYMKILTHCMFRIEGHEVNKRVFFPSAVNIMRDCEQLVLNLKSGNDNLDFQQIRKILIKDIDNINELRQIQLSLIKEDNITSKLKLK
;
A
#
# COMPACT_ATOMS: atom_id res chain seq x y z
N MET A 1 -25.24 -6.44 -2.10
CA MET A 1 -24.35 -6.02 -0.97
C MET A 1 -22.91 -6.47 -1.15
N LYS A 2 -22.63 -7.72 -1.57
CA LYS A 2 -21.26 -8.19 -1.87
C LYS A 2 -20.48 -7.28 -2.84
N ASP A 3 -21.17 -6.63 -3.77
CA ASP A 3 -20.55 -5.75 -4.78
C ASP A 3 -19.81 -4.54 -4.18
N TYR A 4 -20.20 -4.10 -2.97
CA TYR A 4 -19.61 -2.95 -2.31
C TYR A 4 -18.42 -3.29 -1.41
N LYS A 5 -18.08 -4.58 -1.23
CA LYS A 5 -17.01 -4.98 -0.30
C LYS A 5 -15.67 -4.34 -0.62
N TRP A 6 -15.38 -4.10 -1.90
CA TRP A 6 -14.16 -3.44 -2.36
C TRP A 6 -14.12 -1.97 -1.93
N LEU A 7 -15.24 -1.25 -2.11
CA LEU A 7 -15.38 0.15 -1.70
C LEU A 7 -15.29 0.29 -0.17
N VAL A 8 -15.99 -0.57 0.57
CA VAL A 8 -15.96 -0.55 2.05
C VAL A 8 -14.58 -0.90 2.57
N CYS A 9 -13.90 -1.91 1.99
CA CYS A 9 -12.54 -2.25 2.37
C CYS A 9 -11.53 -1.15 2.03
N SER A 10 -11.66 -0.50 0.87
CA SER A 10 -10.83 0.65 0.49
C SER A 10 -11.03 1.81 1.47
N SER A 11 -12.26 2.01 1.93
CA SER A 11 -12.61 3.02 2.95
C SER A 11 -12.06 2.66 4.32
N LEU A 12 -12.14 1.39 4.73
CA LEU A 12 -11.54 0.87 5.96
C LEU A 12 -10.03 1.14 6.00
N GLN A 13 -9.32 0.77 4.93
CA GLN A 13 -7.89 0.96 4.83
C GLN A 13 -7.51 2.44 5.03
N LYS A 14 -8.21 3.35 4.37
CA LYS A 14 -7.91 4.79 4.44
C LYS A 14 -8.30 5.41 5.78
N SER A 15 -9.40 4.96 6.38
CA SER A 15 -9.73 5.37 7.74
C SER A 15 -8.67 4.94 8.75
N ILE A 16 -8.16 3.70 8.66
CA ILE A 16 -7.05 3.22 9.51
C ILE A 16 -5.81 4.07 9.30
N ARG A 17 -5.41 4.25 8.04
CA ARG A 17 -4.26 5.08 7.64
C ARG A 17 -4.33 6.50 8.21
N ARG A 18 -5.54 7.06 8.26
CA ARG A 18 -5.79 8.42 8.75
C ARG A 18 -6.17 8.50 10.23
N GLY A 19 -6.13 7.38 10.95
CA GLY A 19 -6.49 7.34 12.38
C GLY A 19 -7.94 7.67 12.70
N ARG A 20 -8.86 7.43 11.76
CA ARG A 20 -10.30 7.71 11.88
C ARG A 20 -11.05 6.46 12.33
N PHE A 21 -10.90 6.10 13.60
CA PHE A 21 -11.58 4.92 14.14
C PHE A 21 -13.11 5.05 14.08
N ASP A 22 -13.63 6.28 14.25
CA ASP A 22 -15.04 6.62 14.09
C ASP A 22 -15.61 6.22 12.72
N LEU A 23 -14.80 6.36 11.66
CA LEU A 23 -15.16 5.90 10.32
C LEU A 23 -14.80 4.42 10.08
N ALA A 24 -13.70 3.93 10.64
CA ALA A 24 -13.22 2.57 10.42
C ALA A 24 -14.14 1.49 11.03
N LYS A 25 -14.67 1.74 12.23
CA LYS A 25 -15.52 0.79 12.96
C LYS A 25 -16.74 0.31 12.15
N PRO A 26 -17.61 1.17 11.59
CA PRO A 26 -18.76 0.70 10.81
C PRO A 26 -18.36 -0.10 9.56
N TYR A 27 -17.21 0.19 8.95
CA TYR A 27 -16.70 -0.60 7.81
C TYR A 27 -16.30 -2.02 8.22
N VAL A 28 -15.68 -2.16 9.39
CA VAL A 28 -15.31 -3.46 9.96
C VAL A 28 -16.55 -4.29 10.25
N GLU A 29 -17.55 -3.70 10.92
CA GLU A 29 -18.81 -4.36 11.25
C GLU A 29 -19.52 -4.84 9.98
N PHE A 30 -19.61 -3.99 8.97
CA PHE A 30 -20.18 -4.34 7.67
C PHE A 30 -19.44 -5.51 7.02
N LEU A 31 -18.11 -5.43 6.90
CA LEU A 31 -17.33 -6.49 6.25
C LEU A 31 -17.35 -7.79 7.05
N TRP A 32 -17.43 -7.73 8.37
CA TRP A 32 -17.53 -8.91 9.23
C TRP A 32 -18.83 -9.68 8.97
N GLU A 33 -19.95 -8.96 8.87
CA GLU A 33 -21.26 -9.54 8.58
C GLU A 33 -21.33 -10.15 7.17
N HIS A 34 -20.71 -9.49 6.18
CA HIS A 34 -20.92 -9.82 4.77
C HIS A 34 -19.83 -10.69 4.13
N ASP A 35 -18.57 -10.57 4.57
CA ASP A 35 -17.43 -11.30 4.02
C ASP A 35 -16.26 -11.34 5.02
N ARG A 36 -16.45 -12.08 6.13
CA ARG A 36 -15.46 -12.19 7.22
C ARG A 36 -14.08 -12.62 6.73
N SER A 37 -14.00 -13.59 5.82
CA SER A 37 -12.71 -14.09 5.30
C SER A 37 -11.97 -13.00 4.52
N TYR A 38 -12.69 -12.21 3.73
CA TYR A 38 -12.10 -11.07 3.02
C TYR A 38 -11.65 -9.98 3.98
N LEU A 39 -12.44 -9.66 5.02
CA LEU A 39 -12.04 -8.73 6.07
C LEU A 39 -10.74 -9.17 6.76
N THR A 40 -10.67 -10.43 7.20
CA THR A 40 -9.50 -10.91 7.95
C THR A 40 -8.24 -10.90 7.09
N TYR A 41 -8.37 -11.31 5.83
CA TYR A 41 -7.28 -11.20 4.87
C TYR A 41 -6.81 -9.75 4.69
N ARG A 42 -7.73 -8.84 4.35
CA ARG A 42 -7.39 -7.45 4.06
C ARG A 42 -6.91 -6.68 5.27
N LEU A 43 -7.41 -6.96 6.47
CA LEU A 43 -6.91 -6.31 7.68
C LEU A 43 -5.44 -6.66 7.91
N GLY A 44 -5.04 -7.90 7.66
CA GLY A 44 -3.64 -8.31 7.69
C GLY A 44 -2.79 -7.47 6.72
N THR A 45 -3.20 -7.39 5.46
CA THR A 45 -2.53 -6.54 4.46
C THR A 45 -2.47 -5.08 4.92
N ILE A 46 -3.58 -4.51 5.40
CA ILE A 46 -3.68 -3.11 5.81
C ILE A 46 -2.72 -2.81 6.97
N ILE A 47 -2.68 -3.61 8.04
CA ILE A 47 -1.78 -3.30 9.16
C ILE A 47 -0.31 -3.46 8.76
N THR A 48 0.02 -4.47 7.94
CA THR A 48 1.39 -4.63 7.45
C THR A 48 1.80 -3.47 6.54
N GLU A 49 0.88 -2.97 5.71
CA GLU A 49 1.10 -1.86 4.78
C GLU A 49 1.18 -0.50 5.46
N ASP A 50 0.24 -0.22 6.37
CA ASP A 50 -0.04 1.12 6.89
C ASP A 50 0.56 1.38 8.26
N VAL A 51 0.69 0.34 9.09
CA VAL A 51 1.34 0.43 10.40
C VAL A 51 2.81 0.02 10.29
N GLY A 52 3.11 -1.05 9.54
CA GLY A 52 4.48 -1.43 9.19
C GLY A 52 5.39 -1.59 10.41
N ILE A 53 6.64 -1.11 10.28
CA ILE A 53 7.63 -1.21 11.37
C ILE A 53 7.32 -0.29 12.56
N ALA A 54 6.36 0.64 12.43
CA ALA A 54 6.04 1.59 13.49
C ALA A 54 5.33 0.93 14.69
N ASN A 55 4.72 -0.26 14.52
CA ASN A 55 4.15 -1.02 15.64
C ASN A 55 4.17 -2.54 15.38
N ILE A 56 5.37 -3.13 15.41
CA ILE A 56 5.60 -4.57 15.18
C ILE A 56 4.76 -5.45 16.12
N LYS A 57 4.54 -5.03 17.37
CA LYS A 57 3.74 -5.79 18.34
C LYS A 57 2.29 -5.95 17.89
N LEU A 58 1.68 -4.90 17.32
CA LEU A 58 0.32 -4.98 16.76
C LEU A 58 0.26 -5.93 15.57
N LEU A 59 1.28 -5.90 14.70
CA LEU A 59 1.38 -6.84 13.58
C LEU A 59 1.49 -8.28 14.10
N GLU A 60 2.33 -8.55 15.10
CA GLU A 60 2.47 -9.89 15.70
C GLU A 60 1.16 -10.36 16.32
N GLU A 61 0.52 -9.52 17.16
CA GLU A 61 -0.75 -9.82 17.85
C GLU A 61 -1.84 -10.26 16.86
N TYR A 62 -1.91 -9.63 15.69
CA TYR A 62 -2.91 -9.98 14.69
C TYR A 62 -2.49 -11.18 13.83
N LEU A 63 -1.28 -11.17 13.29
CA LEU A 63 -0.83 -12.15 12.31
C LEU A 63 -0.55 -13.53 12.92
N GLU A 64 -0.28 -13.62 14.23
CA GLU A 64 -0.14 -14.91 14.92
C GLU A 64 -1.44 -15.74 14.94
N THR A 65 -2.59 -15.10 14.66
CA THR A 65 -3.85 -15.81 14.43
C THR A 65 -3.82 -16.63 13.13
N ASN A 66 -2.81 -16.46 12.27
CA ASN A 66 -2.72 -17.01 10.92
C ASN A 66 -3.99 -16.75 10.07
N LEU A 67 -4.77 -15.73 10.45
CA LEU A 67 -6.09 -15.44 9.89
C LEU A 67 -7.09 -16.60 10.02
N GLU A 68 -6.85 -17.54 10.93
CA GLU A 68 -7.72 -18.68 11.17
C GLU A 68 -8.97 -18.25 11.96
N LYS A 69 -10.15 -18.62 11.47
CA LYS A 69 -11.44 -18.28 12.09
C LYS A 69 -11.52 -18.71 13.55
N ALA A 70 -10.99 -19.89 13.89
CA ALA A 70 -11.00 -20.44 15.25
C ALA A 70 -10.20 -19.57 16.22
N LYS A 71 -8.94 -19.27 15.89
CA LYS A 71 -8.05 -18.42 16.72
C LYS A 71 -8.60 -17.01 16.91
N ILE A 72 -9.22 -16.43 15.88
CA ILE A 72 -9.88 -15.12 16.00
C ILE A 72 -11.09 -15.20 16.94
N ASN A 73 -11.90 -16.26 16.87
CA ASN A 73 -13.04 -16.44 17.77
C ASN A 73 -12.60 -16.64 19.23
N GLU A 74 -11.54 -17.40 19.47
CA GLU A 74 -10.95 -17.61 20.80
C GLU A 74 -10.50 -16.30 21.45
N ARG A 75 -10.13 -15.31 20.63
CA ARG A 75 -9.76 -13.96 21.09
C ARG A 75 -10.92 -12.98 21.24
N GLY A 76 -12.16 -13.42 20.99
CA GLY A 76 -13.36 -12.58 21.11
C GLY A 76 -14.04 -12.23 19.78
N GLY A 77 -13.59 -12.78 18.65
CA GLY A 77 -14.29 -12.63 17.38
C GLY A 77 -14.28 -11.19 16.86
N LEU A 78 -15.46 -10.58 16.71
CA LEU A 78 -15.60 -9.21 16.20
C LEU A 78 -14.94 -8.19 17.14
N ASP A 79 -15.09 -8.34 18.46
CA ASP A 79 -14.54 -7.41 19.45
C ASP A 79 -13.00 -7.34 19.36
N PHE A 80 -12.36 -8.49 19.11
CA PHE A 80 -10.93 -8.55 18.82
C PHE A 80 -10.57 -7.77 17.55
N ILE A 81 -11.29 -7.99 16.44
CA ILE A 81 -11.02 -7.27 15.19
C ILE A 81 -11.22 -5.76 15.34
N VAL A 82 -12.29 -5.34 16.02
CA VAL A 82 -12.55 -3.91 16.30
C VAL A 82 -11.42 -3.32 17.15
N SER A 83 -10.94 -4.04 18.16
CA SER A 83 -9.78 -3.63 18.98
C SER A 83 -8.50 -3.49 18.14
N ILE A 84 -8.21 -4.43 17.24
CA ILE A 84 -7.06 -4.34 16.31
C ILE A 84 -7.17 -3.10 15.42
N VAL A 85 -8.36 -2.81 14.90
CA VAL A 85 -8.61 -1.64 14.04
C VAL A 85 -8.44 -0.34 14.82
N GLU A 86 -8.93 -0.28 16.07
CA GLU A 86 -8.72 0.87 16.96
C GLU A 86 -7.23 1.10 17.24
N LYS A 87 -6.50 0.04 17.62
CA LYS A 87 -5.05 0.10 17.82
C LYS A 87 -4.32 0.56 16.57
N ALA A 88 -4.72 0.08 15.39
CA ALA A 88 -4.12 0.47 14.11
C ALA A 88 -4.39 1.95 13.78
N CYS A 89 -5.61 2.44 14.01
CA CYS A 89 -5.96 3.85 13.84
C CYS A 89 -5.07 4.75 14.73
N ASN A 90 -4.89 4.35 16.00
CA ASN A 90 -4.13 5.10 16.99
C ASN A 90 -2.60 4.95 16.88
N SER A 91 -2.11 3.95 16.14
CA SER A 91 -0.67 3.70 15.97
C SER A 91 0.00 4.78 15.12
N VAL A 92 1.30 4.97 15.32
CA VAL A 92 2.15 5.63 14.33
C VAL A 92 2.16 4.76 13.06
N LYS A 93 2.26 5.40 11.89
CA LYS A 93 2.22 4.76 10.58
C LYS A 93 3.62 4.70 9.96
N ASP A 94 3.89 3.59 9.27
CA ASP A 94 5.00 3.43 8.34
C ASP A 94 4.52 2.68 7.11
N ARG A 95 4.76 3.25 5.94
CA ARG A 95 4.44 2.64 4.63
C ARG A 95 5.67 2.26 3.82
N SER A 96 6.86 2.57 4.35
CA SER A 96 8.11 2.48 3.60
C SER A 96 8.38 1.07 3.11
N SER A 97 7.96 0.05 3.86
CA SER A 97 8.12 -1.36 3.45
C SER A 97 7.29 -1.72 2.22
N CYS A 98 6.03 -1.26 2.17
CA CYS A 98 5.16 -1.45 1.02
C CYS A 98 5.67 -0.67 -0.20
N ASP A 99 6.03 0.61 0.01
CA ASP A 99 6.58 1.45 -1.06
C ASP A 99 7.86 0.86 -1.64
N LEU A 100 8.75 0.39 -0.78
CA LEU A 100 10.00 -0.22 -1.20
C LEU A 100 9.77 -1.50 -2.02
N ALA A 101 8.88 -2.38 -1.56
CA ALA A 101 8.52 -3.59 -2.30
C ALA A 101 7.83 -3.26 -3.64
N TYR A 102 7.01 -2.22 -3.67
CA TYR A 102 6.38 -1.73 -4.89
C TYR A 102 7.39 -1.14 -5.87
N LEU A 103 8.30 -0.28 -5.40
CA LEU A 103 9.36 0.33 -6.21
C LEU A 103 10.26 -0.76 -6.81
N SER A 104 10.68 -1.72 -6.00
CA SER A 104 11.57 -2.80 -6.43
C SER A 104 10.96 -3.67 -7.53
N SER A 105 9.62 -3.76 -7.58
CA SER A 105 8.92 -4.53 -8.62
C SER A 105 9.13 -4.01 -10.05
N TYR A 106 9.68 -2.80 -10.22
CA TYR A 106 9.97 -2.21 -11.53
C TYR A 106 11.43 -2.33 -11.99
N PHE A 107 12.33 -2.83 -11.14
CA PHE A 107 13.76 -2.92 -11.48
C PHE A 107 14.15 -4.36 -11.76
N ASN A 108 14.68 -4.59 -12.96
CA ASN A 108 15.32 -5.85 -13.33
C ASN A 108 16.80 -5.77 -12.95
N LEU A 109 17.18 -6.46 -11.88
CA LEU A 109 18.57 -6.60 -11.47
C LEU A 109 19.03 -8.05 -11.70
N THR A 110 20.20 -8.19 -12.31
CA THR A 110 20.82 -9.50 -12.56
C THR A 110 21.88 -9.79 -11.51
N PHE A 111 21.87 -11.01 -10.99
CA PHE A 111 22.82 -11.50 -10.01
C PHE A 111 23.52 -12.75 -10.55
N LYS A 112 24.79 -12.93 -10.22
CA LYS A 112 25.66 -13.99 -10.76
C LYS A 112 25.43 -15.32 -10.08
N ASN A 113 25.25 -15.32 -8.75
CA ASN A 113 25.15 -16.52 -7.93
C ASN A 113 24.50 -16.24 -6.57
N ASP A 114 24.28 -17.31 -5.79
CA ASP A 114 23.70 -17.26 -4.45
C ASP A 114 24.54 -16.46 -3.43
N GLU A 115 25.87 -16.55 -3.52
CA GLU A 115 26.77 -15.82 -2.61
C GLU A 115 26.67 -14.30 -2.79
N GLU A 116 26.56 -13.83 -4.03
CA GLU A 116 26.36 -12.41 -4.35
C GLU A 116 25.00 -11.92 -3.83
N LEU A 117 23.94 -12.73 -3.95
CA LEU A 117 22.60 -12.39 -3.43
C LEU A 117 22.60 -12.24 -1.92
N ASP A 118 23.14 -13.23 -1.20
CA ASP A 118 23.24 -13.20 0.26
C ASP A 118 24.06 -11.98 0.71
N SER A 119 25.18 -11.73 0.02
CA SER A 119 26.02 -10.57 0.32
C SER A 119 25.30 -9.25 0.09
N ILE A 120 24.56 -9.10 -1.02
CA ILE A 120 23.82 -7.86 -1.30
C ILE A 120 22.69 -7.67 -0.31
N PHE A 121 21.91 -8.71 -0.01
CA PHE A 121 20.80 -8.63 0.95
C PHE A 121 21.26 -8.17 2.34
N LEU A 122 22.39 -8.70 2.81
CA LEU A 122 22.94 -8.44 4.14
C LEU A 122 23.77 -7.14 4.23
N ASP A 123 24.32 -6.64 3.13
CA ASP A 123 25.18 -5.46 3.13
C ASP A 123 24.37 -4.15 3.26
N GLU A 124 24.50 -3.51 4.42
CA GLU A 124 23.79 -2.26 4.75
C GLU A 124 24.25 -1.06 3.92
N LYS A 125 25.35 -1.18 3.17
CA LYS A 125 25.83 -0.14 2.25
C LYS A 125 25.21 -0.23 0.86
N GLN A 126 24.56 -1.34 0.53
CA GLN A 126 23.87 -1.50 -0.75
C GLN A 126 22.60 -0.65 -0.79
N ASP A 127 22.20 -0.25 -1.99
CA ASP A 127 20.95 0.47 -2.16
C ASP A 127 19.75 -0.42 -1.79
N TYR A 128 18.71 0.21 -1.24
CA TYR A 128 17.58 -0.50 -0.68
C TYR A 128 16.78 -1.30 -1.72
N VAL A 129 16.82 -0.92 -3.01
CA VAL A 129 16.10 -1.62 -4.10
C VAL A 129 16.82 -2.92 -4.42
N SER A 130 18.15 -2.87 -4.57
CA SER A 130 18.99 -4.04 -4.77
C SER A 130 18.85 -5.04 -3.63
N ARG A 131 18.79 -4.56 -2.38
CA ARG A 131 18.57 -5.41 -1.21
C ARG A 131 17.22 -6.12 -1.27
N VAL A 132 16.13 -5.42 -1.60
CA VAL A 132 14.81 -6.06 -1.71
C VAL A 132 14.72 -7.00 -2.89
N ASN A 133 15.30 -6.66 -4.05
CA ASN A 133 15.35 -7.57 -5.20
C ASN A 133 16.17 -8.83 -4.91
N ALA A 134 17.32 -8.70 -4.23
CA ALA A 134 18.09 -9.85 -3.78
C ALA A 134 17.25 -10.74 -2.84
N GLY A 135 16.57 -10.13 -1.85
CA GLY A 135 15.67 -10.84 -0.94
C GLY A 135 14.49 -11.52 -1.65
N TRP A 136 13.92 -10.88 -2.66
CA TRP A 136 12.85 -11.44 -3.49
C TRP A 136 13.35 -12.66 -4.26
N ILE A 137 14.53 -12.57 -4.86
CA ILE A 137 15.13 -13.68 -5.61
C ILE A 137 15.51 -14.84 -4.68
N ILE A 138 16.06 -14.56 -3.50
CA ILE A 138 16.34 -15.57 -2.47
C ILE A 138 15.05 -16.29 -2.05
N LEU A 139 13.98 -15.53 -1.75
CA LEU A 139 12.69 -16.11 -1.38
C LEU A 139 12.10 -16.93 -2.54
N GLY A 140 12.23 -16.44 -3.77
CA GLY A 140 11.59 -17.02 -4.94
C GLY A 140 10.33 -16.29 -5.38
N ASN A 141 9.69 -16.85 -6.41
CA ASN A 141 8.64 -16.19 -7.19
C ASN A 141 7.39 -17.05 -7.39
N ALA A 142 7.27 -18.15 -6.66
CA ALA A 142 6.09 -19.00 -6.73
C ALA A 142 4.86 -18.25 -6.21
N LYS A 143 5.01 -17.51 -5.09
CA LYS A 143 3.95 -16.69 -4.51
C LYS A 143 3.91 -15.27 -5.08
N PHE A 144 5.02 -14.55 -5.00
CA PHE A 144 5.08 -13.12 -5.36
C PHE A 144 5.54 -12.94 -6.81
N LYS A 145 4.72 -13.33 -7.78
CA LYS A 145 5.08 -13.31 -9.20
C LYS A 145 5.56 -11.92 -9.67
N ASN A 146 6.78 -11.88 -10.21
CA ASN A 146 7.39 -10.76 -10.90
C ASN A 146 7.99 -11.25 -12.23
N GLU A 147 7.68 -10.59 -13.33
CA GLU A 147 8.14 -10.94 -14.68
C GLU A 147 9.55 -10.40 -15.00
N LEU A 148 10.00 -9.39 -14.25
CA LEU A 148 11.28 -8.73 -14.46
C LEU A 148 12.45 -9.40 -13.75
N LEU A 149 12.20 -10.22 -12.73
CA LEU A 149 13.28 -10.89 -11.99
C LEU A 149 13.67 -12.18 -12.71
N ASP A 150 14.98 -12.39 -12.92
CA ASP A 150 15.50 -13.58 -13.60
C ASP A 150 15.64 -14.77 -12.62
N PHE A 151 15.03 -15.91 -12.96
CA PHE A 151 14.93 -17.08 -12.09
C PHE A 151 15.91 -18.19 -12.43
N ARG A 152 17.09 -17.85 -12.93
CA ARG A 152 18.19 -18.81 -13.23
C ARG A 152 18.73 -19.57 -12.01
N LEU A 153 18.15 -19.37 -10.82
CA LEU A 153 18.55 -20.07 -9.60
C LEU A 153 17.86 -21.42 -9.41
N ASN A 154 18.54 -22.28 -8.68
CA ASN A 154 18.07 -23.59 -8.26
C ASN A 154 17.09 -23.43 -7.08
N TYR A 155 15.82 -23.20 -7.39
CA TYR A 155 14.78 -23.16 -6.36
C TYR A 155 14.44 -24.55 -5.82
N PRO A 156 14.05 -24.66 -4.53
CA PRO A 156 13.53 -25.91 -4.01
C PRO A 156 12.31 -26.37 -4.83
N ILE A 157 12.20 -27.69 -5.02
CA ILE A 157 11.07 -28.35 -5.65
C ILE A 157 10.30 -29.13 -4.59
N ASN A 158 8.97 -29.07 -4.65
CA ASN A 158 8.13 -29.90 -3.78
C ASN A 158 8.01 -31.34 -4.34
N THR A 159 7.28 -32.19 -3.62
CA THR A 159 7.02 -33.59 -3.99
C THR A 159 6.25 -33.79 -5.30
N LYS A 160 5.85 -32.70 -5.98
CA LYS A 160 5.18 -32.69 -7.29
C LYS A 160 6.04 -32.03 -8.36
N ASP A 161 7.35 -31.91 -8.13
CA ASP A 161 8.33 -31.26 -9.01
C ASP A 161 8.00 -29.79 -9.35
N LYS A 162 7.22 -29.12 -8.49
CA LYS A 162 6.92 -27.70 -8.65
C LYS A 162 7.91 -26.88 -7.84
N LYS A 163 8.49 -25.85 -8.47
CA LYS A 163 9.26 -24.81 -7.78
C LYS A 163 8.41 -24.21 -6.66
N ILE A 164 8.99 -24.09 -5.48
CA ILE A 164 8.42 -23.41 -4.32
C ILE A 164 9.37 -22.30 -3.85
N ASP A 165 8.84 -21.40 -3.06
CA ASP A 165 9.62 -20.35 -2.43
C ASP A 165 10.45 -20.91 -1.25
N ASP A 166 11.66 -20.42 -1.08
CA ASP A 166 12.61 -20.78 -0.02
C ASP A 166 12.49 -19.83 1.18
N ILE A 167 11.34 -19.91 1.86
CA ILE A 167 11.05 -19.08 3.03
C ILE A 167 12.03 -19.33 4.18
N ASP A 168 12.53 -20.57 4.33
CA ASP A 168 13.42 -20.90 5.43
C ASP A 168 14.80 -20.26 5.24
N ARG A 169 15.38 -20.30 4.02
CA ARG A 169 16.61 -19.56 3.71
C ARG A 169 16.41 -18.06 3.88
N PHE A 170 15.29 -17.50 3.40
CA PHE A 170 15.01 -16.08 3.57
C PHE A 170 14.97 -15.67 5.05
N ILE A 171 14.27 -16.43 5.90
CA ILE A 171 14.20 -16.16 7.34
C ILE A 171 15.57 -16.36 8.02
N GLU A 172 16.36 -17.34 7.59
CA GLU A 172 17.73 -17.53 8.09
C GLU A 172 18.58 -16.27 7.84
N LEU A 173 18.56 -15.73 6.62
CA LEU A 173 19.30 -14.50 6.30
C LEU A 173 18.76 -13.29 7.07
N VAL A 174 17.44 -13.13 7.18
CA VAL A 174 16.83 -12.07 7.99
C VAL A 174 17.31 -12.15 9.45
N SER A 175 17.46 -13.34 10.01
CA SER A 175 17.97 -13.52 11.38
C SER A 175 19.41 -13.02 11.56
N LYS A 176 20.23 -13.03 10.50
CA LYS A 176 21.61 -12.50 10.49
C LYS A 176 21.65 -10.96 10.52
N MET A 177 20.56 -10.28 10.19
CA MET A 177 20.44 -8.81 10.20
C MET A 177 20.27 -8.20 11.61
N LYS A 178 20.32 -9.01 12.68
CA LYS A 178 20.19 -8.57 14.09
C LYS A 178 18.90 -7.78 14.36
N LEU A 179 17.81 -8.19 13.71
CA LEU A 179 16.46 -7.63 13.93
C LEU A 179 15.80 -8.24 15.16
N THR A 180 14.65 -7.71 15.57
CA THR A 180 13.92 -8.23 16.73
C THR A 180 13.27 -9.59 16.40
N THR A 181 13.15 -10.45 17.40
CA THR A 181 12.52 -11.78 17.25
C THR A 181 11.06 -11.65 16.80
N GLU A 182 10.36 -10.63 17.29
CA GLU A 182 8.98 -10.29 16.92
C GLU A 182 8.87 -9.98 15.42
N LEU A 183 9.81 -9.23 14.86
CA LEU A 183 9.80 -8.91 13.43
C LEU A 183 10.00 -10.15 12.56
N ASN A 184 10.89 -11.07 12.96
CA ASN A 184 11.10 -12.33 12.23
C ASN A 184 9.81 -13.16 12.16
N LYS A 185 9.06 -13.22 13.26
CA LYS A 185 7.74 -13.87 13.27
C LYS A 185 6.75 -13.14 12.37
N VAL A 186 6.68 -11.81 12.46
CA VAL A 186 5.80 -10.99 11.60
C VAL A 186 6.10 -11.22 10.12
N ILE A 187 7.36 -11.23 9.70
CA ILE A 187 7.76 -11.50 8.32
C ILE A 187 7.27 -12.88 7.88
N LYS A 188 7.48 -13.91 8.71
CA LYS A 188 7.02 -15.28 8.44
C LYS A 188 5.49 -15.34 8.34
N TYR A 189 4.76 -14.78 9.29
CA TYR A 189 3.29 -14.81 9.28
C TYR A 189 2.70 -13.99 8.13
N ALA A 190 3.25 -12.81 7.84
CA ALA A 190 2.85 -12.00 6.69
C ALA A 190 3.07 -12.78 5.39
N TYR A 191 4.26 -13.39 5.22
CA TYR A 191 4.53 -14.24 4.07
C TYR A 191 3.57 -15.42 3.97
N LEU A 192 3.18 -16.07 5.07
CA LEU A 192 2.25 -17.21 4.99
C LEU A 192 0.81 -16.78 4.65
N THR A 193 0.39 -15.61 5.11
CA THR A 193 -1.03 -15.20 5.11
C THR A 193 -1.40 -14.21 4.00
N GLN A 194 -0.44 -13.47 3.44
CA GLN A 194 -0.68 -12.38 2.49
C GLN A 194 -0.16 -12.72 1.10
N ILE A 195 -0.83 -12.30 0.03
CA ILE A 195 -0.34 -12.49 -1.35
C ILE A 195 0.49 -11.31 -1.84
N GLU A 196 0.40 -10.17 -1.15
CA GLU A 196 1.19 -8.99 -1.45
C GLU A 196 2.64 -9.15 -0.95
N ASN A 197 3.59 -8.60 -1.69
CA ASN A 197 5.02 -8.73 -1.44
C ASN A 197 5.56 -7.79 -0.33
N ILE A 198 4.67 -7.24 0.50
CA ILE A 198 5.01 -6.20 1.51
C ILE A 198 6.05 -6.73 2.51
N SER A 199 6.01 -8.03 2.83
CA SER A 199 6.93 -8.66 3.78
C SER A 199 8.40 -8.63 3.34
N LEU A 200 8.67 -8.45 2.04
CA LEU A 200 10.05 -8.32 1.51
C LEU A 200 10.72 -7.01 1.95
N GLY A 201 9.94 -5.93 2.09
CA GLY A 201 10.46 -4.61 2.48
C GLY A 201 10.73 -4.49 3.97
N LEU A 202 9.97 -5.21 4.82
CA LEU A 202 10.06 -5.13 6.28
C LEU A 202 11.48 -5.26 6.87
N PRO A 203 12.26 -6.31 6.54
CA PRO A 203 13.59 -6.48 7.14
C PRO A 203 14.56 -5.36 6.73
N ILE A 204 14.48 -4.91 5.48
CA ILE A 204 15.34 -3.85 4.94
C ILE A 204 15.00 -2.52 5.61
N VAL A 205 13.72 -2.17 5.70
CA VAL A 205 13.25 -0.93 6.32
C VAL A 205 13.58 -0.88 7.81
N GLN A 206 13.43 -2.00 8.55
CA GLN A 206 13.84 -2.05 9.96
C GLN A 206 15.36 -1.87 10.12
N SER A 207 16.17 -2.50 9.26
CA SER A 207 17.63 -2.33 9.28
C SER A 207 18.02 -0.86 9.05
N LEU A 208 17.41 -0.21 8.06
CA LEU A 208 17.61 1.22 7.78
C LEU A 208 17.24 2.08 9.00
N TYR A 209 16.06 1.87 9.59
CA TYR A 209 15.61 2.59 10.79
C TYR A 209 16.58 2.40 11.97
N ASN A 210 17.04 1.18 12.22
CA ASN A 210 17.97 0.86 13.31
C ASN A 210 19.33 1.53 13.13
N ASN A 211 19.77 1.74 11.90
CA ASN A 211 21.05 2.38 11.62
C ASN A 211 20.96 3.90 11.68
N GLU A 212 19.92 4.47 11.08
CA GLU A 212 19.70 5.92 11.09
C GLU A 212 19.38 6.43 12.49
N SER A 213 18.71 5.63 13.34
CA SER A 213 18.42 6.01 14.74
C SER A 213 19.66 6.16 15.63
N LYS A 214 20.79 5.60 15.22
CA LYS A 214 22.09 5.75 15.91
C LYS A 214 22.83 7.02 15.50
N ILE A 215 22.42 7.67 14.40
CA ILE A 215 23.10 8.86 13.87
C ILE A 215 22.55 10.10 14.59
N PRO A 216 23.39 10.90 15.28
CA PRO A 216 22.97 12.17 15.83
C PRO A 216 22.54 13.11 14.69
N SER A 217 21.26 13.50 14.66
CA SER A 217 20.71 14.43 13.67
C SER A 217 20.45 15.78 14.30
N SER A 218 20.82 16.86 13.59
CA SER A 218 20.69 18.24 14.05
C SER A 218 19.35 18.91 13.72
N TYR A 219 18.48 18.29 12.89
CA TYR A 219 17.26 18.95 12.39
C TYR A 219 15.97 18.24 12.78
N ILE A 220 15.87 16.93 12.56
CA ILE A 220 14.73 16.10 13.00
C ILE A 220 15.29 14.79 13.57
N LYS A 221 14.87 14.45 14.78
CA LYS A 221 15.30 13.23 15.46
C LYS A 221 14.65 12.03 14.76
N VAL A 222 15.45 11.03 14.39
CA VAL A 222 14.91 9.75 13.90
C VAL A 222 13.99 9.15 14.97
N GLY A 223 12.83 8.66 14.53
CA GLY A 223 11.76 8.19 15.41
C GLY A 223 10.79 9.29 15.87
N SER A 224 11.03 10.56 15.53
CA SER A 224 10.03 11.62 15.71
C SER A 224 8.74 11.28 14.97
N VAL A 225 7.61 11.60 15.58
CA VAL A 225 6.30 11.49 14.96
C VAL A 225 5.97 12.81 14.27
N ILE A 226 5.77 12.77 12.95
CA ILE A 226 5.28 13.90 12.17
C ILE A 226 3.76 13.79 12.08
N GLU A 227 3.06 14.78 12.59
CA GLU A 227 1.61 14.93 12.41
C GLU A 227 1.32 15.73 11.14
N ASN A 228 0.48 15.19 10.26
CA ASN A 228 0.11 15.87 9.02
C ASN A 228 -1.20 16.63 9.18
N ASN A 229 -1.22 17.90 8.76
CA ASN A 229 -2.45 18.65 8.55
C ASN A 229 -3.05 18.21 7.21
N TYR A 230 -4.12 17.42 7.29
CA TYR A 230 -4.73 16.79 6.13
C TYR A 230 -5.33 17.77 5.13
N ILE A 231 -5.34 17.34 3.86
CA ILE A 231 -6.42 17.75 2.95
C ILE A 231 -7.73 17.43 3.66
N LYS A 232 -8.61 18.42 3.80
CA LYS A 232 -9.87 18.29 4.53
C LYS A 232 -10.56 16.99 4.14
N GLU A 233 -10.72 16.09 5.10
CA GLU A 233 -11.38 14.82 4.89
C GLU A 233 -12.82 15.06 4.44
N THR A 234 -13.21 14.43 3.34
CA THR A 234 -14.59 14.47 2.85
C THR A 234 -15.14 13.06 2.86
N SER A 235 -16.35 12.88 3.36
CA SER A 235 -17.11 11.64 3.24
C SER A 235 -18.45 11.90 2.57
N TYR A 236 -19.02 10.86 1.97
CA TYR A 236 -20.32 10.91 1.34
C TYR A 236 -21.20 9.78 1.87
N PHE A 237 -22.41 10.12 2.31
CA PHE A 237 -23.38 9.12 2.71
C PHE A 237 -23.81 8.25 1.53
N ASN A 238 -23.50 6.95 1.60
CA ASN A 238 -23.98 5.98 0.63
C ASN A 238 -25.30 5.39 1.12
N SER A 239 -26.41 5.88 0.55
CA SER A 239 -27.76 5.45 0.95
C SER A 239 -28.06 3.96 0.77
N LYS A 240 -27.29 3.22 -0.05
CA LYS A 240 -27.45 1.76 -0.20
C LYS A 240 -26.74 0.97 0.89
N LEU A 241 -25.66 1.53 1.43
CA LEU A 241 -24.90 0.94 2.52
C LEU A 241 -25.36 1.45 3.89
N GLY A 242 -26.08 2.58 3.93
CA GLY A 242 -26.48 3.21 5.19
C GLY A 242 -25.31 3.75 6.00
N MET A 243 -24.19 4.09 5.35
CA MET A 243 -22.98 4.58 6.00
C MET A 243 -22.28 5.65 5.16
N GLU A 244 -21.47 6.47 5.85
CA GLU A 244 -20.52 7.38 5.21
C GLU A 244 -19.44 6.60 4.47
N ILE A 245 -19.01 7.08 3.31
CA ILE A 245 -17.88 6.56 2.53
C ILE A 245 -16.86 7.67 2.39
N ILE A 246 -15.64 7.42 2.87
CA ILE A 246 -14.52 8.35 2.75
C ILE A 246 -14.17 8.57 1.28
N SER A 247 -14.02 9.82 0.84
CA SER A 247 -13.85 10.16 -0.58
C SER A 247 -12.63 9.48 -1.20
N ALA A 248 -11.52 9.46 -0.46
CA ALA A 248 -10.31 8.78 -0.88
C ALA A 248 -10.52 7.26 -1.03
N GLY A 249 -11.54 6.68 -0.37
CA GLY A 249 -11.95 5.27 -0.55
C GLY A 249 -12.43 4.98 -1.98
N ILE A 250 -12.85 6.01 -2.71
CA ILE A 250 -13.36 5.96 -4.08
C ILE A 250 -12.18 6.20 -5.06
N ASP A 251 -11.25 5.26 -5.09
CA ASP A 251 -9.97 5.39 -5.80
C ASP A 251 -9.89 4.54 -7.09
N GLY A 252 -8.71 4.52 -7.70
CA GLY A 252 -8.40 3.75 -8.90
C GLY A 252 -8.56 2.23 -8.76
N HIS A 253 -8.75 1.68 -7.56
CA HIS A 253 -9.02 0.26 -7.34
C HIS A 253 -10.52 -0.06 -7.24
N THR A 254 -11.37 0.95 -7.04
CA THR A 254 -12.83 0.81 -7.03
C THR A 254 -13.44 1.07 -8.42
N LYS A 255 -14.60 0.48 -8.70
CA LYS A 255 -15.31 0.72 -9.97
C LYS A 255 -15.76 2.17 -10.06
N GLU A 256 -16.27 2.71 -8.96
CA GLU A 256 -16.76 4.07 -8.81
C GLU A 256 -15.61 5.07 -9.02
N GLY A 257 -14.45 4.86 -8.39
CA GLY A 257 -13.30 5.73 -8.55
C GLY A 257 -12.70 5.67 -9.95
N LYS A 258 -12.61 4.49 -10.57
CA LYS A 258 -12.23 4.38 -12.00
C LYS A 258 -13.16 5.18 -12.89
N THR A 259 -14.47 5.09 -12.67
CA THR A 259 -15.48 5.80 -13.47
C THR A 259 -15.38 7.31 -13.27
N ALA A 260 -15.19 7.78 -12.03
CA ALA A 260 -14.97 9.18 -11.72
C ALA A 260 -13.69 9.72 -12.40
N TYR A 261 -12.60 8.97 -12.36
CA TYR A 261 -11.35 9.34 -13.03
C TYR A 261 -11.49 9.37 -14.56
N TYR A 262 -12.21 8.44 -15.17
CA TYR A 262 -12.51 8.51 -16.60
C TYR A 262 -13.35 9.75 -16.96
N ALA A 263 -14.33 10.11 -16.12
CA ALA A 263 -15.11 11.33 -16.32
C ALA A 263 -14.22 12.58 -16.21
N TYR A 264 -13.32 12.61 -15.23
CA TYR A 264 -12.33 13.68 -15.07
C TYR A 264 -11.41 13.81 -16.30
N LEU A 265 -10.88 12.70 -16.82
CA LEU A 265 -9.99 12.69 -17.99
C LEU A 265 -10.66 13.13 -19.30
N LYS A 266 -12.00 13.10 -19.37
CA LYS A 266 -12.76 13.63 -20.53
C LYS A 266 -12.93 15.15 -20.50
N GLN A 267 -12.65 15.79 -19.36
CA GLN A 267 -12.74 17.24 -19.24
C GLN A 267 -11.47 17.91 -19.75
N ASN A 268 -11.57 19.13 -20.27
CA ASN A 268 -10.41 19.93 -20.66
C ASN A 268 -9.81 20.69 -19.45
N ASN A 269 -9.31 19.93 -18.46
CA ASN A 269 -8.75 20.45 -17.21
C ASN A 269 -7.22 20.70 -17.29
N ASP A 270 -6.65 21.24 -16.20
CA ASP A 270 -5.22 21.57 -16.11
C ASP A 270 -4.33 20.31 -16.21
N PHE A 271 -4.79 19.18 -15.68
CA PHE A 271 -4.06 17.90 -15.78
C PHE A 271 -3.94 17.44 -17.24
N ILE A 272 -5.03 17.45 -18.00
CA ILE A 272 -5.02 17.08 -19.43
C ILE A 272 -4.16 18.04 -20.26
N ARG A 273 -4.21 19.34 -19.97
CA ARG A 273 -3.35 20.33 -20.64
C ARG A 273 -1.87 20.05 -20.38
N TYR A 274 -1.51 19.75 -19.12
CA TYR A 274 -0.14 19.43 -18.75
C TYR A 274 0.35 18.12 -19.38
N MET A 275 -0.45 17.05 -19.35
CA MET A 275 -0.06 15.78 -20.00
C MET A 275 0.19 15.95 -21.51
N ARG A 276 -0.59 16.82 -22.18
CA ARG A 276 -0.36 17.15 -23.60
C ARG A 276 0.91 17.97 -23.83
N SER A 277 1.24 18.93 -22.95
CA SER A 277 2.47 19.70 -23.09
C SER A 277 3.72 18.83 -22.92
N GLU A 278 3.62 17.80 -22.09
CA GLU A 278 4.69 16.83 -21.86
C GLU A 278 4.71 15.67 -22.87
N ASN A 279 3.93 15.77 -23.96
CA ASN A 279 3.81 14.75 -25.02
C ASN A 279 3.48 13.34 -24.52
N ILE A 280 2.70 13.23 -23.44
CA ILE A 280 2.26 11.94 -22.89
C ILE A 280 1.13 11.38 -23.75
N ASP A 281 1.21 10.07 -24.04
CA ASP A 281 0.15 9.35 -24.73
C ASP A 281 -1.11 9.26 -23.86
N TYR A 282 -2.27 9.53 -24.47
CA TYR A 282 -3.58 9.47 -23.81
C TYR A 282 -3.84 8.11 -23.14
N GLN A 283 -3.29 7.01 -23.68
CA GLN A 283 -3.44 5.68 -23.09
C GLN A 283 -2.82 5.54 -21.69
N ASP A 284 -1.86 6.39 -21.34
CA ASP A 284 -1.17 6.35 -20.04
C ASP A 284 -1.76 7.32 -19.01
N TYR A 285 -2.67 8.21 -19.42
CA TYR A 285 -3.26 9.23 -18.54
C TYR A 285 -3.94 8.61 -17.31
N MET A 286 -4.66 7.50 -17.51
CA MET A 286 -5.34 6.81 -16.40
C MET A 286 -4.33 6.19 -15.42
N LYS A 287 -3.23 5.60 -15.93
CA LYS A 287 -2.17 5.02 -15.09
C LYS A 287 -1.46 6.10 -14.27
N ILE A 288 -1.16 7.23 -14.89
CA ILE A 288 -0.53 8.39 -14.25
C ILE A 288 -1.47 9.00 -13.21
N LEU A 289 -2.71 9.30 -13.58
CA LEU A 289 -3.71 9.88 -12.67
C LEU A 289 -3.92 8.99 -11.45
N THR A 290 -4.12 7.69 -11.64
CA THR A 290 -4.31 6.74 -10.52
C THR A 290 -3.10 6.67 -9.60
N HIS A 291 -1.88 6.63 -10.14
CA HIS A 291 -0.64 6.68 -9.36
C HIS A 291 -0.56 7.97 -8.55
N CYS A 292 -0.75 9.12 -9.20
CA CYS A 292 -0.63 10.42 -8.55
C CYS A 292 -1.70 10.62 -7.47
N MET A 293 -2.96 10.28 -7.76
CA MET A 293 -4.04 10.36 -6.77
C MET A 293 -3.80 9.43 -5.57
N PHE A 294 -3.28 8.23 -5.81
CA PHE A 294 -2.89 7.33 -4.71
C PHE A 294 -1.78 7.95 -3.85
N ARG A 295 -0.79 8.63 -4.44
CA ARG A 295 0.25 9.33 -3.68
C ARG A 295 -0.29 10.54 -2.91
N ILE A 296 -1.16 11.33 -3.53
CA ILE A 296 -1.71 12.56 -2.94
C ILE A 296 -2.69 12.30 -1.80
N GLU A 297 -3.59 11.33 -1.95
CA GLU A 297 -4.61 11.07 -0.93
C GLU A 297 -4.35 9.77 -0.17
N GLY A 298 -3.95 8.74 -0.90
CA GLY A 298 -3.72 7.42 -0.36
C GLY A 298 -2.44 7.34 0.47
N HIS A 299 -1.44 8.19 0.27
CA HIS A 299 -0.22 8.13 1.09
C HIS A 299 -0.27 8.96 2.36
N GLU A 300 -1.29 9.81 2.49
CA GLU A 300 -1.46 10.66 3.66
C GLU A 300 -1.83 9.84 4.89
N VAL A 301 -1.03 10.01 5.95
CA VAL A 301 -1.15 9.32 7.25
C VAL A 301 -1.30 10.35 8.37
N ASN A 302 -1.92 9.99 9.50
CA ASN A 302 -2.07 10.93 10.64
C ASN A 302 -0.75 11.25 11.30
N LYS A 303 -0.01 10.18 11.55
CA LYS A 303 1.19 10.18 12.37
C LYS A 303 2.19 9.31 11.66
N ARG A 304 3.28 9.88 11.17
CA ARG A 304 4.33 9.13 10.48
C ARG A 304 5.57 9.05 11.34
N VAL A 305 6.19 7.87 11.41
CA VAL A 305 7.54 7.76 11.96
C VAL A 305 8.53 8.35 10.97
N PHE A 306 9.39 9.27 11.43
CA PHE A 306 10.40 9.87 10.59
C PHE A 306 11.73 9.11 10.65
N PHE A 307 12.29 8.82 9.47
CA PHE A 307 13.70 8.48 9.26
C PHE A 307 14.08 8.79 7.80
N PRO A 308 15.32 9.28 7.51
CA PRO A 308 15.73 9.70 6.18
C PRO A 308 15.41 8.71 5.04
N SER A 309 15.66 7.41 5.25
CA SER A 309 15.38 6.41 4.22
C SER A 309 13.90 6.30 3.87
N ALA A 310 12.96 6.45 4.82
CA ALA A 310 11.53 6.48 4.52
C ALA A 310 11.16 7.60 3.56
N VAL A 311 11.75 8.79 3.78
CA VAL A 311 11.49 9.97 2.93
C VAL A 311 12.02 9.73 1.52
N ASN A 312 13.22 9.17 1.39
CA ASN A 312 13.82 8.84 0.09
C ASN A 312 13.00 7.77 -0.63
N ILE A 313 12.64 6.67 0.05
CA ILE A 313 11.81 5.61 -0.52
C ILE A 313 10.49 6.18 -1.04
N MET A 314 9.81 7.02 -0.25
CA MET A 314 8.55 7.65 -0.64
C MET A 314 8.72 8.53 -1.87
N ARG A 315 9.72 9.43 -1.88
CA ARG A 315 10.02 10.31 -3.02
C ARG A 315 10.35 9.52 -4.28
N ASP A 316 11.17 8.49 -4.16
CA ASP A 316 11.61 7.68 -5.28
C ASP A 316 10.42 6.84 -5.81
N CYS A 317 9.52 6.40 -4.92
CA CYS A 317 8.22 5.82 -5.29
C CYS A 317 7.27 6.79 -6.00
N GLU A 318 7.27 8.06 -5.62
CA GLU A 318 6.46 9.09 -6.28
C GLU A 318 6.98 9.35 -7.70
N GLN A 319 8.28 9.58 -7.82
CA GLN A 319 8.92 10.08 -9.03
C GLN A 319 9.35 8.96 -10.00
N LEU A 320 10.11 7.96 -9.54
CA LEU A 320 10.65 6.94 -10.45
C LEU A 320 9.53 6.07 -11.03
N VAL A 321 8.54 5.72 -10.22
CA VAL A 321 7.38 4.96 -10.72
C VAL A 321 6.54 5.79 -11.69
N LEU A 322 6.43 7.11 -11.48
CA LEU A 322 5.76 7.99 -12.42
C LEU A 322 6.47 7.97 -13.79
N ASN A 323 7.80 8.09 -13.79
CA ASN A 323 8.60 8.01 -15.00
C ASN A 323 8.40 6.67 -15.72
N LEU A 324 8.49 5.56 -14.98
CA LEU A 324 8.30 4.22 -15.53
C LEU A 324 6.90 3.99 -16.10
N LYS A 325 5.85 4.52 -15.44
CA LYS A 325 4.46 4.40 -15.91
C LYS A 325 4.15 5.25 -17.12
N SER A 326 4.84 6.38 -17.28
CA SER A 326 4.63 7.33 -18.37
C SER A 326 5.58 7.12 -19.54
N GLY A 327 6.68 6.39 -19.33
CA GLY A 327 7.78 6.34 -20.29
C GLY A 327 8.48 7.69 -20.49
N ASN A 328 8.33 8.63 -19.55
CA ASN A 328 8.85 9.99 -19.66
C ASN A 328 9.51 10.44 -18.35
N ASP A 329 10.83 10.66 -18.40
CA ASP A 329 11.61 11.10 -17.24
C ASP A 329 11.45 12.58 -16.88
N ASN A 330 10.81 13.38 -17.74
CA ASN A 330 10.61 14.81 -17.54
C ASN A 330 9.35 15.15 -16.72
N LEU A 331 8.47 14.18 -16.45
CA LEU A 331 7.27 14.44 -15.66
C LEU A 331 7.62 14.72 -14.21
N ASP A 332 7.40 15.95 -13.72
CA ASP A 332 7.55 16.27 -12.31
C ASP A 332 6.29 15.89 -11.49
N PHE A 333 6.44 14.99 -10.52
CA PHE A 333 5.36 14.63 -9.61
C PHE A 333 4.85 15.85 -8.82
N GLN A 334 5.71 16.78 -8.42
CA GLN A 334 5.29 17.96 -7.64
C GLN A 334 4.42 18.91 -8.46
N GLN A 335 4.70 19.07 -9.75
CA GLN A 335 3.84 19.81 -10.66
C GLN A 335 2.47 19.16 -10.83
N ILE A 336 2.41 17.84 -11.04
CA ILE A 336 1.15 17.10 -11.11
C ILE A 336 0.38 17.21 -9.79
N ARG A 337 1.06 17.08 -8.66
CA ARG A 337 0.47 17.20 -7.33
C ARG A 337 -0.19 18.55 -7.12
N LYS A 338 0.47 19.66 -7.49
CA LYS A 338 -0.12 21.00 -7.41
C LYS A 338 -1.40 21.12 -8.25
N ILE A 339 -1.37 20.59 -9.48
CA ILE A 339 -2.54 20.58 -10.37
C ILE A 339 -3.70 19.79 -9.74
N LEU A 340 -3.44 18.55 -9.31
CA LEU A 340 -4.48 17.67 -8.79
C LEU A 340 -5.03 18.11 -7.44
N ILE A 341 -4.22 18.73 -6.56
CA ILE A 341 -4.71 19.32 -5.31
C ILE A 341 -5.67 20.47 -5.60
N LYS A 342 -5.39 21.32 -6.59
CA LYS A 342 -6.29 22.41 -7.00
C LYS A 342 -7.60 21.87 -7.56
N ASP A 343 -7.55 20.75 -8.27
CA ASP A 343 -8.72 20.12 -8.91
C ASP A 343 -9.42 19.08 -8.02
N ILE A 344 -9.02 18.94 -6.74
CA ILE A 344 -9.50 17.86 -5.88
C ILE A 344 -11.01 17.93 -5.65
N ASP A 345 -11.56 19.14 -5.50
CA ASP A 345 -13.00 19.33 -5.28
C ASP A 345 -13.82 18.89 -6.50
N ASN A 346 -13.34 19.14 -7.72
CA ASN A 346 -13.96 18.65 -8.96
C ASN A 346 -13.91 17.12 -9.05
N ILE A 347 -12.76 16.51 -8.72
CA ILE A 347 -12.64 15.03 -8.66
C ILE A 347 -13.61 14.45 -7.63
N ASN A 348 -13.75 15.12 -6.49
CA ASN A 348 -14.64 14.75 -5.40
C ASN A 348 -16.12 14.85 -5.78
N GLU A 349 -16.52 15.89 -6.51
CA GLU A 349 -17.87 15.99 -7.09
C GLU A 349 -18.15 14.81 -8.03
N LEU A 350 -17.22 14.47 -8.91
CA LEU A 350 -17.36 13.32 -9.81
C LEU A 350 -17.48 12.00 -9.05
N ARG A 351 -16.71 11.80 -7.98
CA ARG A 351 -16.82 10.62 -7.09
C ARG A 351 -18.19 10.56 -6.41
N GLN A 352 -18.68 11.69 -5.88
CA GLN A 352 -19.99 11.77 -5.24
C GLN A 352 -21.11 11.46 -6.23
N ILE A 353 -21.01 11.98 -7.46
CA ILE A 353 -21.91 11.62 -8.55
C ILE A 353 -21.92 10.10 -8.74
N GLN A 354 -20.76 9.44 -8.85
CA GLN A 354 -20.72 7.97 -9.01
C GLN A 354 -21.35 7.18 -7.85
N LEU A 355 -21.26 7.68 -6.62
CA LEU A 355 -21.95 7.07 -5.48
C LEU A 355 -23.47 7.28 -5.52
N SER A 356 -23.93 8.45 -5.99
CA SER A 356 -25.35 8.81 -6.06
C SER A 356 -26.07 8.19 -7.26
N LEU A 357 -25.41 8.07 -8.42
CA LEU A 357 -25.94 7.54 -9.68
C LEU A 357 -26.30 6.05 -9.63
N ILE A 358 -25.99 5.35 -8.53
CA ILE A 358 -26.53 4.01 -8.33
C ILE A 358 -28.02 4.06 -7.96
N LYS A 359 -28.60 5.25 -7.71
CA LYS A 359 -30.04 5.47 -7.82
C LYS A 359 -30.37 5.94 -9.24
N GLU A 360 -31.09 5.09 -9.96
CA GLU A 360 -31.85 5.36 -11.19
C GLU A 360 -31.14 5.06 -12.54
N ASP A 361 -31.65 4.00 -13.20
CA ASP A 361 -31.45 3.61 -14.60
C ASP A 361 -31.85 4.69 -15.65
N ASN A 362 -31.86 5.98 -15.31
CA ASN A 362 -32.38 7.07 -16.16
C ASN A 362 -31.35 8.14 -16.57
N ILE A 363 -30.10 8.07 -16.13
CA ILE A 363 -29.11 9.16 -16.31
C ILE A 363 -28.21 8.94 -17.55
N THR A 364 -28.51 7.98 -18.41
CA THR A 364 -27.90 7.88 -19.75
C THR A 364 -28.29 9.05 -20.67
N SER A 365 -29.25 9.89 -20.26
CA SER A 365 -29.74 11.05 -21.02
C SER A 365 -28.96 12.35 -20.77
N LYS A 366 -28.26 12.52 -19.62
CA LYS A 366 -27.57 13.79 -19.26
C LYS A 366 -26.06 13.81 -19.51
N LEU A 367 -25.42 12.65 -19.72
CA LEU A 367 -23.99 12.57 -20.06
C LEU A 367 -23.70 12.55 -21.57
N LYS A 368 -24.73 12.70 -22.41
CA LYS A 368 -24.53 13.02 -23.82
C LYS A 368 -24.18 14.51 -23.96
N LEU A 369 -22.88 14.76 -24.05
CA LEU A 369 -22.22 15.87 -24.77
C LEU A 369 -22.53 17.30 -24.30
N LYS A 370 -21.57 17.88 -23.57
CA LYS A 370 -21.07 19.23 -23.87
C LYS A 370 -19.57 19.14 -24.12
#